data_AF-A0A358I0B1-F1
#
_entry.id   AF-A0A358I0B1-F1
#
_cell.length_a   1.000
_cell.length_b   1.000
_cell.length_c   1.000
_cell.angle_alpha   90.00
_cell.angle_beta   90.00
_cell.angle_gamma   90.00
#
_symmetry.space_group_name_H-M   'P 1'
#
loop_
_entity.id
_entity.type
_entity.pdbx_description
1 polymer ?
#
loop_
_entity_poly.entity_id
_entity_poly.type
_entity_poly.pdbx_seq_one_letter_code
_entity_poly.pdbx_strand_id
1 'polypeptide(L)'
;MTFHIITLFPHAFDSYLGESILKRAIEDKKIRVKFYNPRDFTKDKHKRIDRAPYGGGPGMVIQALPVIRAIEKALASAKRKTQNVRKKRYTLHATRYTFLSFG
;
A
#
# COMPACT_ATOMS: atom_id res chain seq x y z
N MET A 1 9.41 5.30 6.79
CA MET A 1 7.96 4.98 6.99
C MET A 1 7.31 4.53 5.67
N THR A 2 6.16 3.86 5.66
CA THR A 2 5.40 3.61 4.41
C THR A 2 3.92 3.88 4.64
N PHE A 3 3.35 4.82 3.88
CA PHE A 3 1.95 5.18 3.91
C PHE A 3 1.21 4.41 2.82
N HIS A 4 0.08 3.82 3.18
CA HIS A 4 -0.79 3.09 2.28
C HIS A 4 -2.12 3.85 2.17
N ILE A 5 -2.46 4.31 0.98
CA ILE A 5 -3.62 5.15 0.71
C ILE A 5 -4.58 4.38 -0.18
N ILE A 6 -5.83 4.26 0.28
CA ILE A 6 -6.91 3.67 -0.51
C ILE A 6 -7.73 4.82 -1.07
N THR A 7 -7.74 4.98 -2.40
CA THR A 7 -8.39 6.11 -3.07
C THR A 7 -8.78 5.75 -4.49
N LEU A 8 -9.89 6.32 -4.98
CA LEU A 8 -10.30 6.22 -6.38
C LEU A 8 -9.47 7.15 -7.29
N PHE A 9 -8.81 8.15 -6.71
CA PHE A 9 -8.13 9.24 -7.42
C PHE A 9 -6.67 9.35 -6.95
N PRO A 10 -5.80 8.41 -7.35
CA PRO A 10 -4.39 8.46 -6.96
C PRO A 10 -3.70 9.74 -7.43
N HIS A 11 -4.02 10.20 -8.65
CA HIS A 11 -3.42 11.41 -9.25
C HIS A 11 -3.76 12.72 -8.54
N ALA A 12 -4.83 12.74 -7.72
CA ALA A 12 -5.14 13.93 -6.91
C ALA A 12 -4.05 14.25 -5.88
N PHE A 13 -3.15 13.29 -5.60
CA PHE A 13 -2.04 13.46 -4.67
C PHE A 13 -0.73 13.91 -5.35
N ASP A 14 -0.66 13.93 -6.69
CA ASP A 14 0.58 14.19 -7.41
C ASP A 14 1.14 15.58 -7.10
N SER A 15 0.27 16.59 -7.02
CA SER A 15 0.65 17.96 -6.62
C SER A 15 1.21 18.01 -5.20
N TYR A 16 0.53 17.40 -4.23
CA TYR A 16 0.95 17.45 -2.83
C TYR A 16 2.23 16.65 -2.56
N LEU A 17 2.37 15.48 -3.19
CA LEU A 17 3.55 14.63 -3.03
C LEU A 17 4.74 15.12 -3.85
N GLY A 18 4.49 15.92 -4.89
CA GLY A 18 5.49 16.53 -5.77
C GLY A 18 6.09 17.83 -5.23
N GLU A 19 5.61 18.35 -4.09
CA GLU A 19 6.03 19.66 -3.61
C GLU A 19 6.84 19.61 -2.30
N SER A 20 7.78 20.55 -2.17
CA SER A 20 8.44 20.92 -0.91
C SER A 20 9.01 19.73 -0.11
N ILE A 21 8.70 19.65 1.19
CA ILE A 21 9.23 18.69 2.16
C ILE A 21 8.80 17.25 1.81
N LEU A 22 7.60 17.04 1.26
CA LEU A 22 7.10 15.71 0.94
C LEU A 22 7.87 15.10 -0.24
N LYS A 23 8.11 15.88 -1.31
CA LYS A 23 8.94 15.45 -2.42
C LYS A 23 10.35 15.06 -1.97
N ARG A 24 11.02 15.95 -1.23
CA ARG A 24 12.37 15.67 -0.71
C ARG A 24 12.41 14.41 0.17
N ALA A 25 11.41 14.22 1.03
CA ALA A 25 11.36 13.03 1.89
C ALA A 25 11.13 11.71 1.11
N ILE A 26 10.43 11.76 -0.03
CA ILE A 26 10.25 10.62 -0.93
C ILE A 26 11.54 10.36 -1.71
N GLU A 27 12.17 11.39 -2.27
CA GLU A 27 13.45 11.31 -3.02
C GLU A 27 14.58 10.76 -2.13
N ASP A 28 14.67 11.25 -0.89
CA ASP A 28 15.60 10.76 0.15
C ASP A 28 15.23 9.36 0.69
N LYS A 29 14.15 8.75 0.20
CA LYS A 29 13.64 7.42 0.61
C LYS A 29 13.30 7.33 2.11
N LYS A 30 13.10 8.44 2.81
CA LYS A 30 12.70 8.51 4.24
C LYS A 30 11.25 8.03 4.42
N ILE A 31 10.39 8.37 3.46
CA ILE A 31 9.01 7.91 3.38
C ILE A 31 8.75 7.24 2.03
N ARG A 32 7.67 6.46 1.96
CA ARG A 32 7.14 5.91 0.71
C ARG A 32 5.64 5.96 0.76
N VAL A 33 5.01 6.34 -0.33
CA VAL A 33 3.55 6.34 -0.46
C VAL A 33 3.16 5.25 -1.46
N LYS A 34 2.12 4.50 -1.16
CA LYS A 34 1.55 3.49 -2.06
C LYS A 34 0.05 3.70 -2.16
N PHE A 35 -0.45 3.72 -3.39
CA PHE A 35 -1.86 3.83 -3.67
C PHE A 35 -2.47 2.47 -3.99
N TYR A 36 -3.72 2.29 -3.58
CA TYR A 36 -4.56 1.14 -3.91
C TYR A 36 -5.91 1.67 -4.37
N ASN A 37 -6.25 1.45 -5.63
CA ASN A 37 -7.53 1.87 -6.18
C ASN A 37 -8.55 0.73 -6.03
N PRO A 38 -9.65 0.91 -5.26
CA PRO A 38 -10.71 -0.10 -5.15
C PRO A 38 -11.26 -0.58 -6.51
N ARG A 39 -11.22 0.26 -7.56
CA ARG A 39 -11.64 -0.11 -8.93
C ARG A 39 -10.83 -1.26 -9.53
N ASP A 40 -9.62 -1.52 -9.04
CA ASP A 40 -8.80 -2.63 -9.52
C ASP A 40 -9.18 -3.98 -8.90
N PHE A 41 -10.05 -3.97 -7.88
CA PHE A 41 -10.45 -5.16 -7.13
C PHE A 41 -11.91 -5.57 -7.34
N THR A 42 -12.62 -4.84 -8.20
CA THR A 42 -13.96 -5.20 -8.65
C THR A 42 -13.91 -6.30 -9.71
N LYS A 43 -14.96 -7.15 -9.75
CA LYS A 43 -15.15 -8.14 -10.81
C LYS A 43 -16.03 -7.62 -11.95
N ASP A 44 -16.55 -6.41 -11.79
CA ASP A 44 -17.42 -5.77 -12.78
C ASP A 44 -16.64 -5.36 -14.03
N LYS A 45 -17.15 -5.72 -15.21
CA LYS A 45 -16.50 -5.43 -16.51
C LYS A 45 -16.32 -3.92 -16.73
N HIS A 46 -17.23 -3.10 -16.21
CA HIS A 46 -17.20 -1.65 -16.34
C HIS A 46 -16.48 -0.96 -15.17
N LYS A 47 -15.83 -1.74 -14.30
CA LYS A 47 -15.15 -1.27 -13.09
C LYS A 47 -16.05 -0.40 -12.18
N ARG A 48 -17.36 -0.66 -12.17
CA ARG A 48 -18.27 0.01 -11.24
C ARG A 48 -17.93 -0.34 -9.81
N ILE A 49 -17.96 0.67 -8.95
CA ILE A 49 -17.49 0.59 -7.56
C ILE A 49 -18.52 1.10 -6.57
N ASP A 50 -19.58 1.70 -7.06
CA ASP A 50 -20.65 2.33 -6.32
C ASP A 50 -21.99 1.70 -6.71
N ARG A 51 -22.93 1.65 -5.76
CA ARG A 51 -24.29 1.17 -5.97
C ARG A 51 -25.29 2.02 -5.20
N ALA A 52 -26.55 1.96 -5.61
CA ALA A 52 -27.63 2.59 -4.87
C ALA A 52 -27.66 2.07 -3.41
N PRO A 53 -27.92 2.95 -2.42
CA PRO A 53 -28.05 2.56 -1.03
C PRO A 53 -29.24 1.60 -0.83
N TYR A 54 -29.12 0.69 0.14
CA TYR A 54 -30.27 -0.06 0.63
C TYR A 54 -31.29 0.88 1.26
N GLY A 55 -32.57 0.63 1.07
CA GLY A 55 -33.65 1.52 1.52
C GLY A 55 -33.95 2.68 0.56
N GLY A 56 -33.20 2.82 -0.54
CA GLY A 56 -33.40 3.88 -1.53
C GLY A 56 -32.87 5.24 -1.09
N GLY A 57 -33.29 6.30 -1.78
CA GLY A 57 -32.81 7.67 -1.58
C GLY A 57 -31.77 8.11 -2.62
N PRO A 58 -31.48 9.42 -2.69
CA PRO A 58 -30.53 9.97 -3.65
C PRO A 58 -29.10 9.59 -3.29
N GLY A 59 -28.25 9.49 -4.32
CA GLY A 59 -26.81 9.24 -4.17
C GLY A 59 -26.41 7.77 -4.29
N MET A 60 -25.11 7.52 -4.10
CA MET A 60 -24.48 6.22 -4.31
C MET A 60 -23.53 5.88 -3.16
N VAL A 61 -23.41 4.60 -2.84
CA VAL A 61 -22.56 4.06 -1.78
C VAL A 61 -21.47 3.18 -2.40
N ILE A 62 -20.23 3.35 -1.95
CA ILE A 62 -19.10 2.53 -2.40
C ILE A 62 -19.30 1.08 -1.93
N GLN A 63 -19.11 0.13 -2.84
CA GLN A 63 -19.15 -1.28 -2.55
C GLN A 63 -18.05 -1.68 -1.56
N ALA A 64 -18.43 -2.40 -0.51
CA ALA A 64 -17.49 -2.83 0.53
C ALA A 64 -16.41 -3.80 0.02
N LEU A 65 -16.79 -4.78 -0.81
CA LEU A 65 -15.90 -5.89 -1.18
C LEU A 65 -14.60 -5.44 -1.90
N PRO A 66 -14.64 -4.56 -2.92
CA PRO A 66 -13.41 -4.11 -3.57
C PRO A 66 -12.53 -3.26 -2.63
N VAL A 67 -13.13 -2.50 -1.70
CA VAL A 67 -12.39 -1.74 -0.69
C VAL A 67 -11.68 -2.67 0.28
N ILE A 68 -12.36 -3.72 0.77
CA ILE A 68 -11.77 -4.74 1.64
C ILE A 68 -10.58 -5.39 0.96
N ARG A 69 -10.70 -5.79 -0.31
CA ARG A 69 -9.59 -6.38 -1.07
C ARG A 69 -8.41 -5.43 -1.24
N ALA A 70 -8.67 -4.14 -1.44
CA ALA A 70 -7.61 -3.13 -1.48
C ALA A 70 -6.86 -3.04 -0.14
N ILE A 71 -7.59 -3.05 0.98
CA ILE A 71 -7.03 -3.07 2.34
C ILE A 71 -6.20 -4.33 2.57
N GLU A 72 -6.73 -5.51 2.24
CA GLU A 72 -6.02 -6.79 2.38
C GLU A 72 -4.70 -6.78 1.60
N LYS A 73 -4.72 -6.26 0.36
CA LYS A 73 -3.51 -6.10 -0.45
C LYS A 73 -2.49 -5.17 0.20
N ALA A 74 -2.96 -4.07 0.79
CA ALA A 74 -2.11 -3.11 1.50
C ALA A 74 -1.43 -3.75 2.72
N LEU A 75 -2.21 -4.45 3.55
CA LEU A 75 -1.72 -5.16 4.73
C LEU A 75 -0.73 -6.27 4.36
N ALA A 76 -1.00 -7.05 3.30
CA ALA A 76 -0.09 -8.06 2.79
C ALA A 76 1.24 -7.45 2.29
N SER A 77 1.19 -6.27 1.65
CA SER A 77 2.42 -5.54 1.30
C SER A 77 3.21 -5.09 2.52
N ALA A 78 2.54 -4.69 3.61
CA ALA A 78 3.21 -4.28 4.84
C ALA A 78 3.89 -5.47 5.53
N LYS A 79 3.19 -6.60 5.67
CA LYS A 79 3.72 -7.83 6.30
C LYS A 79 4.95 -8.39 5.59
N ARG A 80 4.94 -8.46 4.25
CA ARG A 80 6.10 -8.95 3.46
C ARG A 80 7.37 -8.14 3.71
N LYS A 81 7.25 -6.82 3.89
CA LYS A 81 8.39 -5.96 4.20
C LYS A 81 9.03 -6.35 5.53
N THR A 82 8.22 -6.58 6.56
CA THR A 82 8.69 -6.99 7.89
C THR A 82 9.41 -8.34 7.84
N GLN A 83 8.86 -9.31 7.11
CA GLN A 83 9.48 -10.63 6.94
C GLN A 83 10.83 -10.55 6.23
N ASN A 84 10.94 -9.79 5.15
CA ASN A 84 12.21 -9.62 4.42
C ASN A 84 13.29 -8.96 5.28
N VAL A 85 12.92 -7.98 6.11
CA VAL A 85 13.85 -7.34 7.05
C VAL A 85 14.35 -8.34 8.10
N ARG A 86 13.45 -9.14 8.67
CA ARG A 86 13.81 -10.21 9.62
C ARG A 86 14.75 -11.22 8.96
N LYS A 87 14.38 -11.76 7.79
CA LYS A 87 15.18 -12.75 7.06
C LYS A 87 16.59 -12.23 6.76
N LYS A 88 16.72 -10.99 6.25
CA LYS A 88 18.03 -10.36 5.97
C LYS A 88 18.90 -10.23 7.22
N ARG A 89 18.32 -9.88 8.37
CA ARG A 89 19.06 -9.83 9.65
C ARG A 89 19.58 -11.21 10.06
N TYR A 90 18.75 -12.26 9.97
CA TYR A 90 19.20 -13.63 10.25
C TYR A 90 20.35 -14.06 9.34
N THR A 91 20.26 -13.79 8.04
CA THR A 91 21.33 -14.14 7.09
C THR A 91 22.62 -13.38 7.42
N LEU A 92 22.55 -12.07 7.68
CA LEU A 92 23.72 -11.27 8.04
C LEU A 92 24.38 -11.73 9.35
N HIS A 93 23.60 -12.09 10.37
CA HIS A 93 24.15 -12.65 11.61
C HIS A 93 24.81 -14.00 11.35
N ALA A 94 24.15 -14.91 10.64
CA ALA A 94 24.70 -16.23 10.33
C ALA A 94 26.05 -16.14 9.58
N THR A 95 26.13 -15.26 8.57
CA THR A 95 27.37 -15.04 7.79
C THR A 95 28.50 -14.43 8.63
N ARG A 96 28.18 -13.57 9.62
CA ARG A 96 29.16 -13.03 10.55
C ARG A 96 29.76 -14.10 11.46
N TYR A 97 28.95 -15.04 11.94
CA TYR A 97 29.44 -16.14 12.78
C TYR A 97 30.25 -17.15 11.97
N THR A 98 29.88 -17.44 10.72
CA THR A 98 30.67 -18.36 9.87
C THR A 98 32.05 -17.79 9.53
N PHE A 99 32.20 -16.47 9.39
CA PHE A 99 33.51 -15.85 9.14
C PHE A 99 34.43 -15.79 10.37
N LEU A 100 33.89 -15.76 11.59
CA LEU A 100 34.71 -15.73 12.82
C LEU A 100 35.18 -17.12 13.27
N SER A 101 34.56 -18.21 12.80
CA SER A 101 34.90 -19.59 13.20
C SER A 101 35.95 -20.27 12.32
N PHE A 102 36.52 -19.54 11.35
CA PHE A 102 37.56 -20.03 10.42
C PHE A 102 38.91 -19.29 10.57
N GLY A 103 39.13 -18.59 11.69
CA GLY A 103 40.38 -17.90 12.01
C GLY A 103 41.02 -18.43 13.29
#